data_AF-A0A9W9HNG8-F1
#
_entry.id   AF-A0A9W9HNG8-F1
#
_cell.length_a   1.000
_cell.length_b   1.000
_cell.length_c   1.000
_cell.angle_alpha   90.00
_cell.angle_beta   90.00
_cell.angle_gamma   90.00
#
_symmetry.space_group_name_H-M   'P 1'
#
loop_
_entity.id
_entity.type
_entity.pdbx_description
1 polymer ?
#
loop_
_entity_poly.entity_id
_entity_poly.type
_entity_poly.pdbx_seq_one_letter_code
_entity_poly.pdbx_strand_id
1 'polypeptide(L)'
;MNHSINMSQSTPSEPPASKLEVQYSLGKSFANPTPIAVLGLAISVSTLGCDLMGWRGAGGDGAASTGAYFFMGGLLMILGGFLEFIVGNTFPFILFCGYGGWWLSFGATLQPFYGAYGAYSPDPSNTSKGLEMAGFNASFGFLLVFMGIFSLVCFLGALKVHIALAVVELSLTIVFALLAGAFWEVAMGNASVASNL
;
A
#
# COMPACT_ATOMS: atom_id res chain seq x y z
N MET A 1 82.06 -2.81 -31.95
CA MET A 1 81.79 -1.35 -31.85
C MET A 1 80.92 -0.96 -33.03
N ASN A 2 79.67 -0.52 -32.96
CA ASN A 2 78.69 -0.42 -31.88
C ASN A 2 77.33 -0.72 -32.53
N HIS A 3 76.65 -1.75 -32.01
CA HIS A 3 75.32 -2.14 -32.43
C HIS A 3 74.34 -1.44 -31.47
N SER A 4 73.75 -0.32 -31.87
CA SER A 4 72.73 0.36 -31.08
C SER A 4 71.35 -0.24 -31.39
N ILE A 5 70.88 -1.00 -30.42
CA ILE A 5 69.60 -1.71 -30.32
C ILE A 5 68.46 -0.69 -30.29
N ASN A 6 67.50 -0.84 -31.20
CA ASN A 6 66.27 -0.05 -31.18
C ASN A 6 65.33 -0.64 -30.11
N MET A 7 65.31 -0.05 -28.91
CA MET A 7 64.38 -0.45 -27.84
C MET A 7 63.00 0.10 -28.16
N SER A 8 62.15 -0.69 -28.85
CA SER A 8 60.71 -0.46 -28.82
C SER A 8 60.24 -0.69 -27.39
N GLN A 9 59.94 0.37 -26.66
CA GLN A 9 59.26 0.28 -25.37
C GLN A 9 57.92 -0.42 -25.59
N SER A 10 57.82 -1.68 -25.15
CA SER A 10 56.54 -2.36 -25.00
C SER A 10 55.80 -1.68 -23.86
N THR A 11 54.89 -0.76 -24.19
CA THR A 11 53.87 -0.30 -23.24
C THR A 11 53.19 -1.53 -22.65
N PRO A 12 53.13 -1.69 -21.31
CA PRO A 12 52.35 -2.75 -20.70
C PRO A 12 50.93 -2.63 -21.23
N SER A 13 50.42 -3.69 -21.87
CA SER A 13 49.02 -3.73 -22.27
C SER A 13 48.19 -3.63 -21.00
N GLU A 14 47.55 -2.48 -20.79
CA GLU A 14 46.54 -2.31 -19.75
C GLU A 14 45.54 -3.46 -19.93
N PRO A 15 45.30 -4.30 -18.89
CA PRO A 15 44.37 -5.40 -19.02
C PRO A 15 43.02 -4.81 -19.43
N PRO A 16 42.32 -5.39 -20.42
CA PRO A 16 41.09 -4.80 -20.93
C PRO A 16 40.12 -4.63 -19.75
N ALA A 17 39.76 -3.37 -19.47
CA ALA A 17 38.81 -2.97 -18.43
C ALA A 17 37.36 -3.40 -18.75
N SER A 18 37.19 -4.57 -19.39
CA SER A 18 35.93 -5.02 -19.97
C SER A 18 35.35 -6.28 -19.33
N LYS A 19 35.85 -6.71 -18.15
CA LYS A 19 35.39 -7.96 -17.51
C LYS A 19 35.15 -7.91 -16.00
N LEU A 20 35.14 -6.72 -15.38
CA LEU A 20 34.85 -6.59 -13.95
C LEU A 20 33.54 -5.86 -13.63
N GLU A 21 32.83 -5.30 -14.60
CA GLU A 21 31.38 -5.16 -14.46
C GLU A 21 30.75 -6.53 -14.64
N VAL A 22 30.80 -7.33 -13.58
CA VAL A 22 29.71 -8.26 -13.33
C VAL A 22 28.49 -7.37 -13.08
N GLN A 23 27.83 -6.96 -14.17
CA GLN A 23 26.45 -6.48 -14.14
C GLN A 23 25.60 -7.66 -13.67
N TYR A 24 25.64 -7.92 -12.36
CA TYR A 24 24.66 -8.75 -11.71
C TYR A 24 23.37 -7.95 -11.76
N SER A 25 22.59 -8.17 -12.83
CA SER A 25 21.21 -7.73 -12.89
C SER A 25 20.51 -8.41 -11.70
N LEU A 26 20.36 -7.69 -10.58
CA LEU A 26 19.71 -8.20 -9.36
C LEU A 26 18.34 -8.80 -9.69
N GLY A 27 17.64 -8.24 -10.68
CA GLY A 27 16.37 -8.74 -11.21
C GLY A 27 16.42 -10.12 -11.88
N LYS A 28 17.60 -10.64 -12.28
CA LYS A 28 17.76 -12.03 -12.78
C LYS A 28 18.07 -13.04 -11.68
N SER A 29 18.40 -12.60 -10.47
CA SER A 29 18.78 -13.49 -9.36
C SER A 29 17.70 -13.68 -8.30
N PHE A 30 16.72 -12.78 -8.23
CA PHE A 30 15.62 -12.85 -7.27
C PHE A 30 14.27 -13.12 -7.96
N ALA A 31 13.35 -13.73 -7.21
CA ALA A 31 11.95 -13.84 -7.64
C ALA A 31 11.31 -12.44 -7.71
N ASN A 32 10.33 -12.26 -8.60
CA ASN A 32 9.57 -11.02 -8.68
C ASN A 32 8.66 -10.86 -7.44
N PRO A 33 8.82 -9.81 -6.62
CA PRO A 33 8.01 -9.59 -5.43
C PRO A 33 6.66 -8.91 -5.70
N THR A 34 6.43 -8.32 -6.88
CA THR A 34 5.15 -7.65 -7.21
C THR A 34 3.94 -8.56 -7.01
N PRO A 35 3.92 -9.82 -7.50
CA PRO A 35 2.71 -10.65 -7.42
C PRO A 35 2.27 -10.96 -5.99
N ILE A 36 3.23 -11.11 -5.05
CA ILE A 36 2.88 -11.42 -3.66
C ILE A 36 2.25 -10.20 -2.96
N ALA A 37 2.73 -8.99 -3.26
CA ALA A 37 2.13 -7.76 -2.75
C ALA A 37 0.74 -7.50 -3.38
N VAL A 38 0.59 -7.75 -4.67
CA VAL A 38 -0.71 -7.64 -5.37
C VAL A 38 -1.73 -8.63 -4.79
N LEU A 39 -1.30 -9.85 -4.43
CA LEU A 39 -2.19 -10.81 -3.74
C LEU A 39 -2.68 -10.24 -2.40
N GLY A 40 -1.79 -9.65 -1.61
CA GLY A 40 -2.15 -9.00 -0.34
C GLY A 40 -3.20 -7.90 -0.51
N LEU A 41 -2.99 -7.02 -1.50
CA LEU A 41 -3.93 -5.97 -1.85
C LEU A 41 -5.27 -6.52 -2.35
N ALA A 42 -5.23 -7.47 -3.28
CA ALA A 42 -6.43 -8.03 -3.90
C ALA A 42 -7.35 -8.68 -2.86
N ILE A 43 -6.78 -9.48 -1.94
CA ILE A 43 -7.58 -10.15 -0.91
C ILE A 43 -8.18 -9.14 0.06
N SER A 44 -7.38 -8.22 0.59
CA SER A 44 -7.85 -7.24 1.59
C SER A 44 -8.90 -6.27 1.04
N VAL A 45 -8.68 -5.72 -0.16
CA VAL A 45 -9.64 -4.82 -0.83
C VAL A 45 -10.92 -5.57 -1.18
N SER A 46 -10.82 -6.77 -1.75
CA SER A 46 -12.01 -7.53 -2.19
C SER A 46 -12.91 -7.92 -1.02
N THR A 47 -12.33 -8.36 0.11
CA THR A 47 -13.15 -8.72 1.27
C THR A 47 -13.82 -7.50 1.88
N LEU A 48 -13.08 -6.39 2.06
CA LEU A 48 -13.67 -5.14 2.54
C LEU A 48 -14.77 -4.64 1.59
N GLY A 49 -14.57 -4.72 0.27
CA GLY A 49 -15.59 -4.35 -0.71
C GLY A 49 -16.87 -5.18 -0.57
N CYS A 50 -16.76 -6.49 -0.36
CA CYS A 50 -17.91 -7.36 -0.13
C CYS A 50 -18.65 -6.99 1.17
N ASP A 51 -17.91 -6.65 2.23
CA ASP A 51 -18.45 -6.22 3.52
C ASP A 51 -19.22 -4.89 3.37
N LEU A 52 -18.64 -3.91 2.67
CA LEU A 52 -19.25 -2.60 2.42
C LEU A 52 -20.49 -2.67 1.52
N MET A 53 -20.50 -3.55 0.53
CA MET A 53 -21.66 -3.76 -0.35
C MET A 53 -22.78 -4.61 0.29
N GLY A 54 -22.57 -5.11 1.52
CA GLY A 54 -23.55 -5.94 2.22
C GLY A 54 -23.82 -7.29 1.57
N TRP A 55 -22.89 -7.79 0.76
CA TRP A 55 -23.10 -9.03 -0.01
C TRP A 55 -23.36 -10.21 0.90
N ARG A 56 -24.47 -10.92 0.67
CA ARG A 56 -24.93 -12.05 1.49
C ARG A 56 -25.15 -11.69 2.97
N GLY A 57 -25.44 -10.42 3.26
CA GLY A 57 -25.63 -9.92 4.63
C GLY A 57 -24.33 -9.62 5.36
N ALA A 58 -23.21 -9.44 4.64
CA ALA A 58 -21.95 -8.96 5.20
C ALA A 58 -22.08 -7.50 5.71
N GLY A 59 -21.11 -7.04 6.50
CA GLY A 59 -21.14 -5.70 7.10
C GLY A 59 -20.21 -5.55 8.31
N GLY A 60 -20.57 -4.68 9.24
CA GLY A 60 -19.80 -4.42 10.46
C GLY A 60 -18.42 -3.81 10.17
N ASP A 61 -18.36 -2.92 9.19
CA ASP A 61 -17.16 -2.19 8.76
C ASP A 61 -15.95 -3.10 8.47
N GLY A 62 -16.22 -4.35 8.04
CA GLY A 62 -15.20 -5.32 7.70
C GLY A 62 -14.50 -5.99 8.89
N ALA A 63 -15.04 -5.86 10.11
CA ALA A 63 -14.43 -6.40 11.32
C ALA A 63 -14.11 -7.91 11.24
N ALA A 64 -14.93 -8.70 10.54
CA ALA A 64 -14.70 -10.13 10.32
C ALA A 64 -13.39 -10.41 9.56
N SER A 65 -12.97 -9.48 8.71
CA SER A 65 -11.77 -9.56 7.87
C SER A 65 -10.52 -8.97 8.54
N THR A 66 -10.57 -8.59 9.82
CA THR A 66 -9.43 -7.96 10.53
C THR A 66 -8.13 -8.77 10.43
N GLY A 67 -8.21 -10.10 10.50
CA GLY A 67 -7.03 -10.96 10.31
C GLY A 67 -6.42 -10.82 8.91
N ALA A 68 -7.25 -10.72 7.86
CA ALA A 68 -6.78 -10.49 6.50
C ALA A 68 -6.14 -9.10 6.36
N TYR A 69 -6.64 -8.08 7.07
CA TYR A 69 -6.04 -6.75 7.06
C TYR A 69 -4.63 -6.77 7.65
N PHE A 70 -4.41 -7.48 8.75
CA PHE A 70 -3.08 -7.60 9.35
C PHE A 70 -2.10 -8.40 8.49
N PHE A 71 -2.50 -9.58 8.03
CA PHE A 71 -1.56 -10.53 7.42
C PHE A 71 -1.46 -10.41 5.90
N MET A 72 -2.58 -10.21 5.21
CA MET A 72 -2.63 -10.10 3.75
C MET A 72 -2.42 -8.66 3.31
N GLY A 73 -3.30 -7.76 3.74
CA GLY A 73 -3.23 -6.35 3.38
C GLY A 73 -2.02 -5.65 4.00
N GLY A 74 -1.61 -6.03 5.21
CA GLY A 74 -0.53 -5.39 5.95
C GLY A 74 0.82 -6.05 5.74
N LEU A 75 1.07 -7.15 6.47
CA LEU A 75 2.37 -7.81 6.52
C LEU A 75 2.85 -8.25 5.14
N LEU A 76 2.02 -8.96 4.37
CA LEU A 76 2.43 -9.48 3.07
C LEU A 76 2.76 -8.36 2.08
N MET A 77 1.99 -7.27 2.07
CA MET A 77 2.26 -6.10 1.24
C MET A 77 3.53 -5.37 1.66
N ILE A 78 3.77 -5.20 2.96
CA ILE A 78 5.00 -4.57 3.46
C ILE A 78 6.22 -5.40 3.08
N LEU A 79 6.17 -6.72 3.27
CA LEU A 79 7.26 -7.61 2.88
C LEU A 79 7.49 -7.55 1.36
N GLY A 80 6.44 -7.65 0.56
CA GLY A 80 6.54 -7.52 -0.90
C GLY A 80 7.13 -6.17 -1.34
N GLY A 81 6.66 -5.06 -0.74
CA GLY A 81 7.20 -3.73 -1.00
C GLY A 81 8.68 -3.60 -0.61
N PHE A 82 9.08 -4.09 0.56
CA PHE A 82 10.50 -4.08 0.95
C PHE A 82 11.37 -4.92 0.00
N LEU A 83 10.85 -6.03 -0.52
CA LEU A 83 11.56 -6.81 -1.54
C LEU A 83 11.68 -6.04 -2.88
N GLU A 84 10.69 -5.21 -3.24
CA GLU A 84 10.79 -4.30 -4.39
C GLU A 84 11.92 -3.30 -4.22
N PHE A 85 12.12 -2.77 -3.01
CA PHE A 85 13.27 -1.91 -2.71
C PHE A 85 14.61 -2.64 -2.93
N ILE A 86 14.72 -3.91 -2.52
CA ILE A 86 15.95 -4.72 -2.69
C ILE A 86 16.29 -4.93 -4.17
N VAL A 87 15.28 -5.14 -5.03
CA VAL A 87 15.50 -5.31 -6.47
C VAL A 87 15.60 -3.98 -7.24
N GLY A 88 15.45 -2.85 -6.55
CA GLY A 88 15.61 -1.49 -7.11
C GLY A 88 14.33 -0.84 -7.66
N ASN A 89 13.16 -1.41 -7.39
CA ASN A 89 11.87 -0.91 -7.87
C ASN A 89 11.23 0.08 -6.87
N THR A 90 11.54 1.36 -7.04
CA THR A 90 11.11 2.41 -6.09
C THR A 90 9.59 2.62 -6.08
N PHE A 91 8.94 2.65 -7.25
CA PHE A 91 7.51 2.94 -7.32
C PHE A 91 6.65 1.85 -6.64
N PRO A 92 6.80 0.55 -6.99
CA PRO A 92 6.12 -0.54 -6.29
C PRO A 92 6.44 -0.60 -4.79
N PHE A 93 7.68 -0.29 -4.38
CA PHE A 93 8.04 -0.20 -2.96
C PHE A 93 7.16 0.81 -2.21
N ILE A 94 7.11 2.06 -2.69
CA ILE A 94 6.29 3.12 -2.05
C ILE A 94 4.82 2.71 -2.05
N LEU A 95 4.35 2.18 -3.18
CA LEU A 95 2.98 1.77 -3.37
C LEU A 95 2.55 0.72 -2.35
N PHE A 96 3.28 -0.41 -2.30
CA PHE A 96 2.90 -1.55 -1.47
C PHE A 96 3.17 -1.31 0.01
N CYS A 97 4.24 -0.60 0.38
CA CYS A 97 4.46 -0.24 1.77
C CYS A 97 3.43 0.81 2.26
N GLY A 98 3.03 1.76 1.42
CA GLY A 98 2.00 2.74 1.75
C GLY A 98 0.64 2.09 2.03
N TYR A 99 0.16 1.24 1.12
CA TYR A 99 -1.08 0.48 1.33
C TYR A 99 -0.95 -0.57 2.43
N GLY A 100 0.21 -1.18 2.59
CA GLY A 100 0.48 -2.09 3.71
C GLY A 100 0.34 -1.39 5.07
N GLY A 101 0.88 -0.17 5.19
CA GLY A 101 0.69 0.68 6.36
C GLY A 101 -0.78 1.05 6.59
N TRP A 102 -1.52 1.37 5.53
CA TRP A 102 -2.97 1.58 5.60
C TRP A 102 -3.70 0.39 6.22
N TRP A 103 -3.49 -0.82 5.70
CA TRP A 103 -4.20 -2.01 6.16
C TRP A 103 -3.87 -2.38 7.60
N LEU A 104 -2.60 -2.23 8.01
CA LEU A 104 -2.23 -2.39 9.42
C LEU A 104 -2.91 -1.35 10.31
N SER A 105 -2.99 -0.09 9.85
CA SER A 105 -3.64 1.00 10.59
C SER A 105 -5.16 0.81 10.70
N PHE A 106 -5.80 0.35 9.64
CA PHE A 106 -7.23 0.04 9.63
C PHE A 106 -7.54 -1.15 10.53
N GLY A 107 -6.78 -2.25 10.41
CA GLY A 107 -6.90 -3.40 11.31
C GLY A 107 -6.69 -3.03 12.78
N ALA A 108 -5.70 -2.18 13.08
CA ALA A 108 -5.47 -1.67 14.43
C ALA A 108 -6.64 -0.81 14.94
N THR A 109 -7.26 0.01 14.08
CA THR A 109 -8.42 0.83 14.43
C THR A 109 -9.60 -0.02 14.87
N LEU A 110 -9.83 -1.17 14.21
CA LEU A 110 -10.93 -2.08 14.55
C LEU A 110 -10.67 -2.87 15.85
N GLN A 111 -9.42 -2.96 16.30
CA GLN A 111 -9.09 -3.70 17.52
C GLN A 111 -9.31 -2.85 18.78
N PRO A 112 -10.12 -3.33 19.76
CA PRO A 112 -10.37 -2.61 21.00
C PRO A 112 -9.08 -2.25 21.76
N PHE A 113 -8.05 -3.10 21.63
CA PHE A 113 -6.76 -2.96 22.30
C PHE A 113 -6.05 -1.62 22.03
N TYR A 114 -6.15 -1.10 20.80
CA TYR A 114 -5.49 0.17 20.46
C TYR A 114 -6.27 1.40 20.91
N GLY A 115 -7.52 1.24 21.37
CA GLY A 115 -8.31 2.32 21.95
C GLY A 115 -8.73 3.44 20.98
N ALA A 116 -8.59 3.25 19.67
CA ALA A 116 -8.81 4.28 18.65
C ALA A 116 -10.23 4.89 18.70
N TYR A 117 -11.24 4.05 18.85
CA TYR A 117 -12.63 4.49 19.00
C TYR A 117 -13.08 4.61 20.46
N GLY A 118 -12.35 4.00 21.40
CA GLY A 118 -12.75 3.96 22.81
C GLY A 118 -12.87 5.34 23.46
N ALA A 119 -11.99 6.29 23.08
CA ALA A 119 -12.02 7.67 23.56
C ALA A 119 -13.28 8.46 23.16
N TYR A 120 -13.98 8.00 22.12
CA TYR A 120 -15.21 8.62 21.64
C TYR A 120 -16.46 8.02 22.28
N SER A 121 -16.36 6.85 22.92
CA SER A 121 -17.53 6.16 23.45
C SER A 121 -18.18 6.95 24.60
N PRO A 122 -19.51 7.15 24.58
CA PRO A 122 -20.23 7.73 25.71
C PRO A 122 -20.37 6.75 26.88
N ASP A 123 -20.03 5.48 26.67
CA ASP A 123 -20.19 4.40 27.64
C ASP A 123 -18.84 3.72 27.89
N PRO A 124 -18.19 3.96 29.05
CA PRO A 124 -16.90 3.36 29.38
C PRO A 124 -16.91 1.83 29.43
N SER A 125 -18.08 1.21 29.59
CA SER A 125 -18.23 -0.26 29.62
C SER A 125 -18.39 -0.87 28.23
N ASN A 126 -18.67 -0.05 27.21
CA ASN A 126 -18.86 -0.49 25.85
C ASN A 126 -18.13 0.44 24.88
N THR A 127 -16.87 0.11 24.59
CA THR A 127 -16.03 0.93 23.72
C THR A 127 -16.54 1.00 22.29
N SER A 128 -17.20 -0.05 21.76
CA SER A 128 -17.57 -0.12 20.33
C SER A 128 -18.57 0.96 19.91
N LYS A 129 -19.37 1.49 20.85
CA LYS A 129 -20.24 2.65 20.59
C LYS A 129 -19.48 3.86 20.07
N GLY A 130 -18.19 3.97 20.38
CA GLY A 130 -17.31 5.01 19.85
C GLY A 130 -17.24 5.04 18.32
N LEU A 131 -17.39 3.90 17.63
CA LEU A 131 -17.40 3.81 16.16
C LEU A 131 -18.60 4.53 15.54
N GLU A 132 -19.71 4.63 16.26
CA GLU A 132 -20.96 5.28 15.79
C GLU A 132 -20.93 6.79 16.05
N MET A 133 -19.94 7.30 16.78
CA MET A 133 -19.92 8.68 17.22
C MET A 133 -19.45 9.61 16.11
N ALA A 134 -20.11 10.77 16.01
CA ALA A 134 -19.79 11.78 15.01
C ALA A 134 -18.32 12.22 15.06
N GLY A 135 -17.75 12.36 16.26
CA GLY A 135 -16.34 12.74 16.44
C GLY A 135 -15.36 11.70 15.87
N PHE A 136 -15.64 10.41 16.04
CA PHE A 136 -14.82 9.35 15.46
C PHE A 136 -14.92 9.37 13.94
N ASN A 137 -16.14 9.37 13.41
CA ASN A 137 -16.40 9.33 11.96
C ASN A 137 -15.80 10.55 11.23
N ALA A 138 -15.96 11.75 11.80
CA ALA A 138 -15.35 12.97 11.27
C ALA A 138 -13.81 12.87 11.21
N SER A 139 -13.19 12.34 12.27
CA SER A 139 -11.74 12.19 12.37
C SER A 139 -11.20 11.12 11.42
N PHE A 140 -11.88 9.97 11.34
CA PHE A 140 -11.49 8.88 10.46
C PHE A 140 -11.61 9.25 8.97
N GLY A 141 -12.62 10.06 8.62
CA GLY A 141 -12.77 10.62 7.27
C GLY A 141 -11.52 11.35 6.77
N PHE A 142 -10.79 12.08 7.62
CA PHE A 142 -9.54 12.73 7.21
C PHE A 142 -8.43 11.73 6.86
N LEU A 143 -8.32 10.62 7.58
CA LEU A 143 -7.35 9.57 7.24
C LEU A 143 -7.65 9.01 5.84
N LEU A 144 -8.92 8.80 5.50
CA LEU A 144 -9.38 8.36 4.19
C LEU A 144 -9.08 9.39 3.10
N VAL A 145 -9.26 10.69 3.37
CA VAL A 145 -8.88 11.76 2.42
C VAL A 145 -7.39 11.72 2.09
N PHE A 146 -6.52 11.62 3.09
CA PHE A 146 -5.07 11.58 2.85
C PHE A 146 -4.64 10.29 2.15
N MET A 147 -5.31 9.17 2.40
CA MET A 147 -5.12 7.95 1.60
C MET A 147 -5.59 8.14 0.16
N GLY A 148 -6.71 8.81 -0.07
CA GLY A 148 -7.16 9.17 -1.43
C GLY A 148 -6.17 10.08 -2.15
N ILE A 149 -5.55 11.04 -1.46
CA ILE A 149 -4.48 11.88 -2.02
C ILE A 149 -3.25 11.03 -2.36
N PHE A 150 -2.85 10.12 -1.47
CA PHE A 150 -1.76 9.18 -1.74
C PHE A 150 -2.06 8.33 -2.98
N SER A 151 -3.24 7.72 -3.07
CA SER A 151 -3.69 6.94 -4.23
C SER A 151 -3.71 7.78 -5.50
N LEU A 152 -4.12 9.06 -5.44
CA LEU A 152 -4.12 9.95 -6.59
C LEU A 152 -2.69 10.21 -7.09
N VAL A 153 -1.74 10.44 -6.18
CA VAL A 153 -0.31 10.61 -6.55
C VAL A 153 0.23 9.32 -7.17
N CYS A 154 -0.10 8.15 -6.60
CA CYS A 154 0.26 6.85 -7.13
C CYS A 154 -0.36 6.60 -8.52
N PHE A 155 -1.62 7.00 -8.75
CA PHE A 155 -2.27 6.95 -10.04
C PHE A 155 -1.50 7.74 -11.10
N LEU A 156 -1.13 8.99 -10.79
CA LEU A 156 -0.36 9.84 -11.71
C LEU A 156 1.00 9.21 -12.05
N GLY A 157 1.66 8.56 -11.07
CA GLY A 157 2.87 7.78 -11.30
C GLY A 157 2.61 6.54 -12.19
N ALA A 158 1.55 5.80 -11.91
CA ALA A 158 1.20 4.56 -12.59
C ALA A 158 0.86 4.75 -14.09
N LEU A 159 0.39 5.92 -14.50
CA LEU A 159 0.15 6.27 -15.91
C LEU A 159 1.39 6.07 -16.81
N LYS A 160 2.59 6.19 -16.23
CA LYS A 160 3.86 5.98 -16.95
C LYS A 160 4.43 4.56 -16.79
N VAL A 161 3.82 3.73 -15.95
CA VAL A 161 4.30 2.38 -15.61
C VAL A 161 3.50 1.32 -16.35
N HIS A 162 2.20 1.20 -16.06
CA HIS A 162 1.33 0.18 -16.65
C HIS A 162 -0.14 0.57 -16.49
N ILE A 163 -0.92 0.48 -17.57
CA ILE A 163 -2.33 0.91 -17.58
C ILE A 163 -3.19 0.16 -16.56
N ALA A 164 -2.98 -1.15 -16.38
CA ALA A 164 -3.76 -1.91 -15.39
C ALA A 164 -3.50 -1.43 -13.95
N LEU A 165 -2.27 -1.00 -13.66
CA LEU A 165 -1.94 -0.43 -12.35
C LEU A 165 -2.57 0.94 -12.17
N ALA A 166 -2.56 1.77 -13.22
CA ALA A 166 -3.25 3.05 -13.21
C ALA A 166 -4.76 2.91 -12.98
N VAL A 167 -5.41 1.91 -13.57
CA VAL A 167 -6.83 1.64 -13.33
C VAL A 167 -7.08 1.25 -11.87
N VAL A 168 -6.22 0.42 -11.27
CA VAL A 168 -6.33 0.05 -9.86
C VAL A 168 -6.18 1.26 -8.95
N GLU A 169 -5.17 2.10 -9.18
CA GLU A 169 -4.94 3.30 -8.37
C GLU A 169 -6.04 4.36 -8.52
N LEU A 170 -6.59 4.53 -9.72
CA LEU A 170 -7.74 5.40 -9.93
C LEU A 170 -8.96 4.88 -9.18
N SER A 171 -9.18 3.57 -9.22
CA SER A 171 -10.29 2.92 -8.50
C SER A 171 -10.14 3.11 -6.98
N LEU A 172 -8.94 2.92 -6.44
CA LEU A 172 -8.65 3.17 -5.02
C LEU A 172 -8.83 4.64 -4.65
N THR A 173 -8.39 5.56 -5.51
CA THR A 173 -8.61 7.01 -5.30
C THR A 173 -10.09 7.33 -5.15
N ILE A 174 -10.94 6.77 -6.03
CA ILE A 174 -12.40 6.94 -5.97
C ILE A 174 -12.96 6.31 -4.70
N VAL A 175 -12.55 5.08 -4.36
CA VAL A 175 -13.01 4.38 -3.15
C VAL A 175 -12.69 5.17 -1.89
N PHE A 176 -11.47 5.69 -1.74
CA PHE A 176 -11.11 6.50 -0.58
C PHE A 176 -11.90 7.81 -0.50
N ALA A 177 -12.17 8.44 -1.65
CA ALA A 177 -13.00 9.65 -1.70
C ALA A 177 -14.45 9.38 -1.29
N LEU A 178 -15.04 8.28 -1.80
CA LEU A 178 -16.40 7.86 -1.46
C LEU A 178 -16.50 7.46 0.02
N LEU A 179 -15.53 6.69 0.53
CA LEU A 179 -15.47 6.35 1.95
C LEU A 179 -15.34 7.59 2.83
N ALA A 180 -14.48 8.54 2.49
CA ALA A 180 -14.35 9.78 3.24
C ALA A 180 -15.70 10.54 3.30
N GLY A 181 -16.39 10.64 2.15
CA GLY A 181 -17.73 11.21 2.07
C GLY A 181 -18.74 10.45 2.94
N ALA A 182 -18.77 9.12 2.85
CA ALA A 182 -19.67 8.28 3.64
C ALA A 182 -19.47 8.47 5.15
N PHE A 183 -18.22 8.45 5.63
CA PHE A 183 -17.92 8.69 7.04
C PHE A 183 -18.33 10.10 7.50
N TRP A 184 -18.16 11.13 6.67
CA TRP A 184 -18.63 12.48 7.00
C TRP A 184 -20.14 12.63 6.98
N GLU A 185 -20.85 11.98 6.05
CA GLU A 185 -22.30 11.93 6.05
C GLU A 185 -22.85 11.20 7.29
N VAL A 186 -22.22 10.10 7.72
CA VAL A 186 -22.52 9.44 9.00
C VAL A 186 -22.30 10.41 10.17
N ALA A 187 -21.20 11.16 10.18
CA ALA A 187 -20.92 12.14 11.23
C ALA A 187 -21.96 13.28 11.29
N MET A 188 -22.58 13.63 10.16
CA MET A 188 -23.65 14.62 10.08
C MET A 188 -25.05 14.04 10.38
N GLY A 189 -25.16 12.72 10.60
CA GLY A 189 -26.43 12.03 10.85
C GLY A 189 -27.19 11.62 9.58
N ASN A 190 -26.57 11.76 8.40
CA ASN A 190 -27.17 11.45 7.09
C ASN A 190 -26.86 10.01 6.66
N ALA A 191 -27.16 9.03 7.51
CA ALA A 191 -26.80 7.63 7.29
C ALA A 191 -27.35 7.04 5.96
N SER A 192 -28.52 7.50 5.51
CA SER A 192 -29.11 7.07 4.23
C SER A 192 -28.34 7.59 3.02
N VAL A 193 -27.71 8.77 3.11
CA VAL A 193 -26.85 9.28 2.04
C VAL A 193 -25.54 8.50 2.05
N ALA A 194 -24.95 8.31 3.23
CA ALA A 194 -23.72 7.56 3.41
C ALA A 194 -23.78 6.14 2.82
N SER A 195 -24.91 5.43 2.99
CA SER A 195 -25.07 4.07 2.46
C SER A 195 -25.21 3.97 0.94
N ASN A 196 -25.37 5.11 0.25
CA ASN A 196 -25.53 5.18 -1.21
C ASN A 196 -24.29 5.72 -1.94
N LEU A 197 -23.23 6.05 -1.19
CA LEU A 197 -21.92 6.44 -1.72
C LEU A 197 -21.04 5.21 -1.97
#